data_AF-A0A089HX54-F1
#
_entry.id   AF-A0A089HX54-F1
#
_cell.length_a   1.000
_cell.length_b   1.000
_cell.length_c   1.000
_cell.angle_alpha   90.00
_cell.angle_beta   90.00
_cell.angle_gamma   90.00
#
_symmetry.space_group_name_H-M   'P 1'
#
loop_
_entity.id
_entity.type
_entity.pdbx_description
1 polymer ?
#
loop_
_entity_poly.entity_id
_entity_poly.type
_entity_poly.pdbx_seq_one_letter_code
_entity_poly.pdbx_strand_id
1 'polypeptide(L)'
;MNEINKNKKIKSLIKSVLIAIISFSVLLGIYNFLPATIMWYESIWEYKVRDFDTYKSDFQTIADLAYREFSKGQMKDSYILVSENSDGTVHLSYEKFKTEDFVEVTMSQREKKSLEKINANAFHQGDMAYLSVIRVYKDQVEFEIENGLYSLVNRRDGHKPKYVNKPDTKRHFKLKKISAHWYHARIVED
;
A
#
# COMPACT_ATOMS: atom_id res chain seq x y z
N MET A 1 43.76 -52.97 19.11
CA MET A 1 42.70 -51.97 19.39
C MET A 1 41.40 -52.73 19.64
N ASN A 2 40.91 -52.78 20.90
CA ASN A 2 39.79 -53.63 21.31
C ASN A 2 38.50 -53.35 20.51
N GLU A 3 37.75 -54.39 20.14
CA GLU A 3 36.49 -54.29 19.38
C GLU A 3 35.48 -53.31 19.99
N ILE A 4 35.47 -53.23 21.33
CA ILE A 4 34.64 -52.29 22.11
C ILE A 4 34.93 -50.83 21.72
N ASN A 5 36.21 -50.46 21.53
CA ASN A 5 36.61 -49.11 21.11
C ASN A 5 36.28 -48.82 19.64
N LYS A 6 36.24 -49.85 18.79
CA LYS A 6 35.85 -49.73 17.37
C LYS A 6 34.35 -49.48 17.24
N ASN A 7 33.52 -50.21 17.97
CA ASN A 7 32.07 -50.03 18.00
C ASN A 7 31.65 -48.66 18.57
N LYS A 8 32.36 -48.15 19.58
CA LYS A 8 32.10 -46.80 20.15
C LYS A 8 32.40 -45.68 19.15
N LYS A 9 33.50 -45.79 18.37
CA LYS A 9 33.84 -44.84 17.30
C LYS A 9 32.82 -44.87 16.15
N ILE A 10 32.38 -46.05 15.72
CA ILE A 10 31.38 -46.20 14.66
C ILE A 10 30.04 -45.56 15.07
N LYS A 11 29.55 -45.83 16.30
CA LYS A 11 28.32 -45.21 16.80
C LYS A 11 28.42 -43.67 16.89
N SER A 12 29.58 -43.15 17.29
CA SER A 12 29.82 -41.70 17.32
C SER A 12 29.81 -41.08 15.91
N LEU A 13 30.41 -41.74 14.93
CA LEU A 13 30.41 -41.32 13.53
C LEU A 13 28.99 -41.27 12.96
N ILE A 14 28.20 -42.33 13.18
CA ILE A 14 26.80 -42.40 12.73
C ILE A 14 25.97 -41.27 13.36
N LYS A 15 26.15 -41.00 14.66
CA LYS A 15 25.46 -39.90 15.35
C LYS A 15 25.83 -38.53 14.76
N SER A 16 27.11 -38.28 14.48
CA SER A 16 27.55 -37.03 13.85
C SER A 16 26.98 -36.85 12.44
N VAL A 17 26.94 -37.93 11.65
CA VAL A 17 26.34 -37.90 10.30
C VAL A 17 24.84 -37.62 10.36
N LEU A 18 24.11 -38.25 11.28
CA LEU A 18 22.68 -37.97 11.49
C LEU A 18 22.43 -36.51 11.86
N ILE A 19 23.23 -35.95 12.76
CA ILE A 19 23.13 -34.54 13.14
C ILE A 19 23.42 -33.63 11.93
N ALA A 20 24.41 -33.97 11.11
CA ALA A 20 24.74 -33.21 9.90
C ALA A 20 23.60 -33.26 8.88
N ILE A 21 22.99 -34.43 8.66
CA ILE A 21 21.84 -34.60 7.76
C ILE A 21 20.65 -33.78 8.26
N ILE A 22 20.29 -33.91 9.55
CA ILE A 22 19.17 -33.16 10.13
C ILE A 22 19.42 -31.65 10.03
N SER A 23 20.63 -31.19 10.40
CA SER A 23 21.01 -29.78 10.30
C SER A 23 20.92 -29.26 8.87
N PHE A 24 21.38 -30.05 7.89
CA PHE A 24 21.33 -29.69 6.48
C PHE A 24 19.89 -29.66 5.95
N SER A 25 19.04 -30.61 6.34
CA SER A 25 17.62 -30.62 5.99
C SER A 25 16.87 -29.40 6.56
N VAL A 26 17.18 -29.00 7.81
CA VAL A 26 16.60 -27.78 8.41
C VAL A 26 17.07 -26.53 7.67
N LEU A 27 18.36 -26.43 7.34
CA LEU A 27 18.91 -25.31 6.58
C LEU A 27 18.30 -25.19 5.18
N LEU A 28 18.13 -26.31 4.47
CA LEU A 28 17.45 -26.33 3.16
C LEU A 28 15.97 -25.93 3.27
N GLY A 29 15.28 -26.36 4.32
CA GLY A 29 13.88 -25.96 4.58
C GLY A 29 13.75 -24.46 4.79
N ILE A 30 14.62 -23.87 5.62
CA ILE A 30 14.67 -22.43 5.88
C ILE A 30 15.04 -21.66 4.60
N TYR A 31 16.04 -22.14 3.85
CA TYR A 31 16.54 -21.52 2.63
C TYR A 31 15.48 -21.48 1.52
N ASN A 32 14.62 -22.48 1.39
CA ASN A 32 13.55 -22.47 0.40
C ASN A 32 12.30 -21.70 0.85
N PHE A 33 12.02 -21.66 2.16
CA PHE A 33 10.84 -20.98 2.70
C PHE A 33 10.98 -19.45 2.72
N LEU A 34 12.18 -18.93 3.00
CA LEU A 34 12.45 -17.49 3.06
C LEU A 34 12.25 -16.76 1.72
N PRO A 35 12.82 -17.20 0.58
CA PRO A 35 12.63 -16.54 -0.71
C PRO A 35 11.18 -16.58 -1.18
N ALA A 36 10.49 -17.72 -1.00
CA ALA A 36 9.09 -17.87 -1.41
C ALA A 36 8.16 -16.92 -0.62
N THR A 37 8.38 -16.79 0.68
CA THR A 37 7.61 -15.87 1.53
C THR A 37 7.92 -14.40 1.24
N ILE A 38 9.18 -14.06 0.95
CA ILE A 38 9.58 -12.71 0.53
C ILE A 38 8.98 -12.34 -0.82
N MET A 39 9.06 -13.24 -1.82
CA MET A 39 8.48 -13.03 -3.15
C MET A 39 6.96 -12.86 -3.08
N TRP A 40 6.27 -13.70 -2.31
CA TRP A 40 4.83 -13.57 -2.10
C TRP A 40 4.46 -12.26 -1.40
N TYR A 41 5.24 -11.86 -0.39
CA TYR A 41 5.01 -10.61 0.33
C TYR A 41 5.27 -9.37 -0.53
N GLU A 42 6.32 -9.37 -1.35
CA GLU A 42 6.58 -8.28 -2.30
C GLU A 42 5.53 -8.24 -3.42
N SER A 43 5.06 -9.40 -3.91
CA SER A 43 3.96 -9.47 -4.89
C SER A 43 2.67 -8.83 -4.36
N ILE A 44 2.32 -9.07 -3.09
CA ILE A 44 1.16 -8.42 -2.47
C ILE A 44 1.33 -6.90 -2.39
N TRP A 45 2.54 -6.37 -2.32
CA TRP A 45 2.74 -4.92 -2.20
C TRP A 45 3.45 -4.30 -3.40
N GLU A 46 3.31 -4.92 -4.56
CA GLU A 46 3.93 -4.48 -5.81
C GLU A 46 3.69 -2.99 -6.11
N TYR A 47 2.44 -2.55 -5.97
CA TYR A 47 1.99 -1.17 -6.25
C TYR A 47 2.12 -0.20 -5.07
N LYS A 48 2.75 -0.60 -3.95
CA LYS A 48 2.84 0.28 -2.77
C LYS A 48 3.63 1.54 -3.10
N VAL A 49 3.21 2.66 -2.52
CA VAL A 49 4.08 3.84 -2.40
C VAL A 49 5.28 3.46 -1.53
N ARG A 50 6.46 3.32 -2.12
CA ARG A 50 7.67 2.83 -1.41
C ARG A 50 8.28 3.90 -0.53
N ASP A 51 8.35 5.13 -1.04
CA ASP A 51 9.04 6.25 -0.38
C ASP A 51 8.07 7.15 0.40
N PHE A 52 7.12 6.55 1.13
CA PHE A 52 6.08 7.30 1.82
C PHE A 52 6.64 8.41 2.73
N ASP A 53 7.67 8.12 3.51
CA ASP A 53 8.23 9.09 4.47
C ASP A 53 8.81 10.33 3.78
N THR A 54 9.37 10.18 2.57
CA THR A 54 9.87 11.29 1.74
C THR A 54 8.77 12.25 1.32
N TYR A 55 7.58 11.71 1.03
CA TYR A 55 6.44 12.46 0.49
C TYR A 55 5.31 12.69 1.50
N LYS A 56 5.47 12.27 2.75
CA LYS A 56 4.42 12.29 3.78
C LYS A 56 3.76 13.65 3.96
N SER A 57 4.55 14.73 3.96
CA SER A 57 4.01 16.09 4.09
C SER A 57 3.18 16.51 2.87
N ASP A 58 3.56 16.05 1.69
CA ASP A 58 2.83 16.34 0.44
C ASP A 58 1.50 15.57 0.44
N PHE A 59 1.53 14.27 0.80
CA PHE A 59 0.33 13.47 1.02
C PHE A 59 -0.62 14.08 2.05
N GLN A 60 -0.11 14.56 3.19
CA GLN A 60 -0.93 15.21 4.20
C GLN A 60 -1.56 16.50 3.68
N THR A 61 -0.81 17.30 2.91
CA THR A 61 -1.32 18.53 2.29
C THR A 61 -2.52 18.23 1.38
N ILE A 62 -2.44 17.18 0.56
CA ILE A 62 -3.55 16.78 -0.32
C ILE A 62 -4.71 16.13 0.44
N ALA A 63 -4.43 15.39 1.51
CA ALA A 63 -5.49 14.84 2.37
C ALA A 63 -6.31 15.97 3.03
N ASP A 64 -5.66 17.01 3.54
CA ASP A 64 -6.33 18.15 4.14
C ASP A 64 -7.13 18.96 3.11
N LEU A 65 -6.61 19.10 1.89
CA LEU A 65 -7.34 19.63 0.74
C LEU A 65 -8.62 18.82 0.48
N ALA A 66 -8.52 17.48 0.39
CA ALA A 66 -9.67 16.62 0.14
C ALA A 66 -10.74 16.76 1.23
N TYR A 67 -10.34 16.79 2.51
CA TYR A 67 -11.27 17.04 3.62
C TYR A 67 -11.92 18.42 3.53
N ARG A 68 -11.16 19.46 3.17
CA ARG A 68 -11.69 20.82 2.98
C ARG A 68 -12.78 20.82 1.91
N GLU A 69 -12.52 20.20 0.76
CA GLU A 69 -13.51 20.14 -0.33
C GLU A 69 -14.73 19.30 0.06
N PHE A 70 -14.54 18.16 0.73
CA PHE A 70 -15.63 17.32 1.22
C PHE A 70 -16.53 18.08 2.21
N SER A 71 -15.93 18.88 3.10
CA SER A 71 -16.67 19.66 4.11
C SER A 71 -17.61 20.72 3.53
N LYS A 72 -17.41 21.11 2.25
CA LYS A 72 -18.34 22.02 1.54
C LYS A 72 -19.69 21.37 1.24
N GLY A 73 -19.78 20.04 1.27
CA GLY A 73 -21.02 19.30 1.02
C GLY A 73 -21.54 19.45 -0.41
N GLN A 74 -20.64 19.72 -1.37
CA GLN A 74 -20.99 19.96 -2.78
C GLN A 74 -20.77 18.75 -3.67
N MET A 75 -19.95 17.78 -3.25
CA MET A 75 -19.63 16.59 -4.04
C MET A 75 -20.84 15.66 -4.15
N LYS A 76 -21.15 15.20 -5.36
CA LYS A 76 -22.19 14.20 -5.64
C LYS A 76 -21.80 12.86 -5.01
N ASP A 77 -20.59 12.43 -5.33
CA ASP A 77 -19.97 11.23 -4.81
C ASP A 77 -18.79 11.60 -3.92
N SER A 78 -18.46 10.71 -2.98
CA SER A 78 -17.37 10.91 -2.01
C SER A 78 -15.98 10.70 -2.63
N TYR A 79 -15.72 11.29 -3.81
CA TYR A 79 -14.43 11.23 -4.49
C TYR A 79 -14.09 12.49 -5.30
N ILE A 80 -12.80 12.64 -5.55
CA ILE A 80 -12.18 13.65 -6.41
C ILE A 80 -11.37 12.90 -7.47
N LEU A 81 -11.59 13.22 -8.75
CA LEU A 81 -10.80 12.71 -9.87
C LEU A 81 -9.46 13.42 -9.94
N VAL A 82 -8.41 12.65 -10.24
CA VAL A 82 -7.08 13.15 -10.55
C VAL A 82 -6.89 13.06 -12.06
N SER A 83 -6.48 14.16 -12.69
CA SER A 83 -6.25 14.21 -14.13
C SER A 83 -4.91 14.88 -14.42
N GLU A 84 -4.07 14.20 -15.19
CA GLU A 84 -2.78 14.69 -15.64
C GLU A 84 -2.88 15.14 -17.09
N ASN A 85 -2.43 16.37 -17.36
CA ASN A 85 -2.33 16.92 -18.71
C ASN A 85 -1.06 16.45 -19.42
N SER A 86 -0.99 16.64 -20.73
CA SER A 86 0.18 16.27 -21.54
C SER A 86 1.46 17.04 -21.18
N ASP A 87 1.34 18.18 -20.50
CA ASP A 87 2.47 18.96 -19.99
C ASP A 87 2.93 18.54 -18.58
N GLY A 88 2.31 17.50 -18.01
CA GLY A 88 2.59 16.97 -16.67
C GLY A 88 1.91 17.73 -15.53
N THR A 89 1.09 18.76 -15.83
CA THR A 89 0.29 19.43 -14.79
C THR A 89 -0.86 18.54 -14.34
N VAL A 90 -1.15 18.56 -13.03
CA VAL A 90 -2.17 17.70 -12.42
C VAL A 90 -3.28 18.55 -11.82
N HIS A 91 -4.51 18.19 -12.16
CA HIS A 91 -5.72 18.87 -11.71
C HIS A 91 -6.63 17.92 -10.95
N LEU A 92 -7.45 18.50 -10.07
CA LEU A 92 -8.43 17.78 -9.27
C LEU A 92 -9.82 18.28 -9.63
N SER A 93 -10.77 17.39 -9.83
CA SER A 93 -12.16 17.76 -10.08
C SER A 93 -13.15 16.79 -9.44
N TYR A 94 -14.37 17.25 -9.18
CA TYR A 94 -15.45 16.40 -8.72
C TYR A 94 -16.78 16.83 -9.33
N GLU A 95 -17.74 15.91 -9.39
CA GLU A 95 -19.09 16.20 -9.83
C GLU A 95 -19.92 16.81 -8.71
N LYS A 96 -20.69 17.86 -9.01
CA LYS A 96 -21.51 18.56 -8.02
C LYS A 96 -22.88 17.90 -7.83
N PHE A 97 -23.28 17.58 -6.59
CA PHE A 97 -24.50 16.82 -6.25
C PHE A 97 -25.80 17.35 -6.90
N LYS A 98 -25.91 18.67 -7.07
CA LYS A 98 -27.16 19.30 -7.54
C LYS A 98 -27.23 19.58 -9.03
N THR A 99 -26.08 19.72 -9.69
CA THR A 99 -26.04 20.16 -11.09
C THR A 99 -25.37 19.16 -12.00
N GLU A 100 -24.68 18.16 -11.45
CA GLU A 100 -23.91 17.16 -12.20
C GLU A 100 -22.77 17.76 -13.03
N ASP A 101 -22.46 19.04 -12.84
CA ASP A 101 -21.31 19.68 -13.46
C ASP A 101 -20.02 19.27 -12.75
N PHE A 102 -18.96 19.12 -13.54
CA PHE A 102 -17.61 18.99 -13.01
C PHE A 102 -17.10 20.35 -12.52
N VAL A 103 -16.62 20.36 -11.29
CA VAL A 103 -16.00 21.51 -10.66
C VAL A 103 -14.52 21.21 -10.43
N GLU A 104 -13.65 22.08 -10.95
CA GLU A 104 -12.23 22.03 -10.64
C GLU A 104 -11.97 22.52 -9.21
N VAL A 105 -11.18 21.76 -8.46
CA VAL A 105 -10.77 22.10 -7.10
C VAL A 105 -9.80 23.27 -7.16
N THR A 106 -10.15 24.36 -6.48
CA THR A 106 -9.24 25.49 -6.32
C THR A 106 -8.09 25.12 -5.39
N MET A 107 -6.86 25.18 -5.91
CA MET A 107 -5.64 24.83 -5.17
C MET A 107 -4.71 26.04 -5.03
N SER A 108 -4.15 26.20 -3.83
CA SER A 108 -3.00 27.05 -3.57
C SER A 108 -1.75 26.54 -4.30
N GLN A 109 -0.74 27.40 -4.45
CA GLN A 109 0.53 27.00 -5.09
C GLN A 109 1.24 25.85 -4.36
N ARG A 110 1.09 25.76 -3.03
CA ARG A 110 1.64 24.65 -2.25
C ARG A 110 0.92 23.35 -2.55
N GLU A 111 -0.42 23.36 -2.58
CA GLU A 111 -1.22 22.18 -2.88
C GLU A 111 -0.94 21.65 -4.30
N LYS A 112 -0.84 22.55 -5.30
CA LYS A 112 -0.47 22.16 -6.67
C LYS A 112 0.87 21.44 -6.71
N LYS A 113 1.92 22.05 -6.14
CA LYS A 113 3.26 21.45 -6.09
C LYS A 113 3.29 20.11 -5.35
N SER A 114 2.56 19.99 -4.24
CA SER A 114 2.46 18.73 -3.50
C SER A 114 1.78 17.65 -4.33
N LEU A 115 0.70 17.98 -5.06
CA LEU A 115 0.00 17.03 -5.93
C LEU A 115 0.89 16.56 -7.09
N GLU A 116 1.51 17.50 -7.81
CA GLU A 116 2.45 17.20 -8.90
C GLU A 116 3.59 16.30 -8.41
N LYS A 117 4.15 16.60 -7.24
CA LYS A 117 5.26 15.84 -6.66
C LYS A 117 4.86 14.42 -6.29
N ILE A 118 3.71 14.21 -5.64
CA ILE A 118 3.27 12.84 -5.31
C ILE A 118 2.85 12.08 -6.57
N ASN A 119 2.18 12.71 -7.53
CA ASN A 119 1.75 12.06 -8.76
C ASN A 119 2.97 11.54 -9.54
N ALA A 120 3.94 12.41 -9.80
CA ALA A 120 5.10 12.08 -10.63
C ALA A 120 6.11 11.14 -9.95
N ASN A 121 6.25 11.19 -8.61
CA ASN A 121 7.35 10.49 -7.93
C ASN A 121 6.91 9.41 -6.94
N ALA A 122 5.75 9.55 -6.30
CA ALA A 122 5.26 8.58 -5.32
C ALA A 122 4.34 7.54 -5.97
N PHE A 123 3.60 7.94 -6.99
CA PHE A 123 2.88 7.08 -7.93
C PHE A 123 3.67 6.95 -9.24
N HIS A 124 3.24 6.12 -10.19
CA HIS A 124 3.96 5.75 -11.43
C HIS A 124 5.04 4.67 -11.25
N GLN A 125 4.85 3.73 -10.32
CA GLN A 125 5.81 2.63 -10.06
C GLN A 125 5.60 1.39 -10.95
N GLY A 126 4.77 1.48 -11.99
CA GLY A 126 4.43 0.37 -12.90
C GLY A 126 3.11 0.60 -13.66
N ASP A 127 2.70 -0.39 -14.45
CA ASP A 127 1.47 -0.32 -15.26
C ASP A 127 0.24 -0.10 -14.35
N MET A 128 -0.57 0.90 -14.69
CA MET A 128 -1.79 1.30 -13.95
C MET A 128 -1.56 1.69 -12.48
N ALA A 129 -0.31 1.91 -12.06
CA ALA A 129 0.06 2.33 -10.72
C ALA A 129 0.16 3.87 -10.58
N TYR A 130 -0.69 4.59 -11.30
CA TYR A 130 -0.82 6.05 -11.22
C TYR A 130 -2.02 6.43 -10.37
N LEU A 131 -1.91 7.57 -9.68
CA LEU A 131 -2.99 8.10 -8.85
C LEU A 131 -4.16 8.53 -9.74
N SER A 132 -5.34 7.97 -9.50
CA SER A 132 -6.51 8.19 -10.35
C SER A 132 -7.65 8.86 -9.58
N VAL A 133 -7.89 8.41 -8.34
CA VAL A 133 -9.01 8.87 -7.54
C VAL A 133 -8.56 9.15 -6.11
N ILE A 134 -9.01 10.27 -5.57
CA ILE A 134 -8.91 10.56 -4.14
C ILE A 134 -10.30 10.43 -3.54
N ARG A 135 -10.54 9.35 -2.78
CA ARG A 135 -11.81 9.19 -2.06
C ARG A 135 -11.74 9.88 -0.72
N VAL A 136 -12.85 10.48 -0.30
CA VAL A 136 -12.93 11.23 0.93
C VAL A 136 -14.23 10.95 1.67
N TYR A 137 -14.09 10.50 2.90
CA TYR A 137 -15.15 10.25 3.86
C TYR A 137 -14.91 11.09 5.11
N LYS A 138 -15.84 11.04 6.07
CA LYS A 138 -15.77 11.81 7.31
C LYS A 138 -14.39 11.78 8.00
N ASP A 139 -13.81 10.60 8.16
CA ASP A 139 -12.56 10.38 8.91
C ASP A 139 -11.49 9.61 8.11
N GLN A 140 -11.70 9.46 6.79
CA GLN A 140 -10.84 8.66 5.92
C GLN A 140 -10.64 9.32 4.56
N VAL A 141 -9.38 9.48 4.13
CA VAL A 141 -9.00 9.83 2.75
C VAL A 141 -8.20 8.68 2.16
N GLU A 142 -8.47 8.35 0.91
CA GLU A 142 -7.84 7.26 0.18
C GLU A 142 -7.29 7.77 -1.15
N PHE A 143 -6.00 7.56 -1.38
CA PHE A 143 -5.34 7.82 -2.65
C PHE A 143 -5.31 6.51 -3.43
N GLU A 144 -6.27 6.32 -4.34
CA GLU A 144 -6.51 5.09 -5.10
C GLU A 144 -5.81 5.16 -6.47
N ILE A 145 -5.14 4.08 -6.84
CA ILE A 145 -4.57 3.93 -8.18
C ILE A 145 -5.62 3.50 -9.20
N GLU A 146 -5.37 3.73 -10.49
CA GLU A 146 -6.32 3.46 -11.59
C GLU A 146 -7.00 2.10 -11.54
N ASN A 147 -6.25 1.02 -11.32
CA ASN A 147 -6.82 -0.33 -11.31
C ASN A 147 -7.66 -0.64 -10.05
N GLY A 148 -7.71 0.30 -9.09
CA GLY A 148 -8.42 0.18 -7.83
C GLY A 148 -7.88 -0.89 -6.87
N LEU A 149 -6.76 -1.53 -7.18
CA LEU A 149 -6.23 -2.62 -6.35
C LEU A 149 -5.48 -2.11 -5.13
N TYR A 150 -4.95 -0.88 -5.16
CA TYR A 150 -4.19 -0.31 -4.06
C TYR A 150 -4.69 1.09 -3.71
N SER A 151 -4.70 1.37 -2.40
CA SER A 151 -4.95 2.71 -1.86
C SER A 151 -3.96 3.03 -0.74
N LEU A 152 -3.43 4.25 -0.75
CA LEU A 152 -2.80 4.82 0.44
C LEU A 152 -3.89 5.50 1.27
N VAL A 153 -4.03 5.11 2.54
CA VAL A 153 -5.17 5.52 3.38
C VAL A 153 -4.70 6.39 4.54
N ASN A 154 -5.30 7.58 4.68
CA ASN A 154 -5.18 8.46 5.82
C ASN A 154 -6.43 8.38 6.70
N ARG A 155 -6.26 8.12 8.01
CA ARG A 155 -7.33 8.04 9.01
C ARG A 155 -7.16 9.14 10.03
N ARG A 156 -7.99 10.19 9.95
CA ARG A 156 -7.88 11.35 10.87
C ARG A 156 -8.16 10.95 12.32
N ASP A 157 -9.04 9.99 12.52
CA ASP A 157 -9.42 9.45 13.83
C ASP A 157 -8.40 8.46 14.43
N GLY A 158 -7.36 8.07 13.68
CA GLY A 158 -6.34 7.11 14.11
C GLY A 158 -6.83 5.66 14.24
N HIS A 159 -8.10 5.38 13.91
CA HIS A 159 -8.61 4.02 13.89
C HIS A 159 -8.16 3.28 12.62
N LYS A 160 -8.08 1.96 12.72
CA LYS A 160 -7.79 1.11 11.57
C LYS A 160 -8.91 1.23 10.50
N PRO A 161 -8.57 1.34 9.20
CA PRO A 161 -9.57 1.33 8.13
C PRO A 161 -10.47 0.09 8.20
N LYS A 162 -11.79 0.30 8.08
CA LYS A 162 -12.79 -0.79 8.09
C LYS A 162 -13.17 -1.25 6.69
N TYR A 163 -12.94 -0.40 5.69
CA TYR A 163 -13.18 -0.64 4.27
C TYR A 163 -12.15 0.15 3.46
N VAL A 164 -12.09 -0.15 2.17
CA VAL A 164 -11.23 0.49 1.16
C VAL A 164 -12.03 0.61 -0.14
N ASN A 165 -11.91 1.75 -0.81
CA ASN A 165 -12.59 2.22 -2.02
C ASN A 165 -14.11 2.40 -1.89
N LYS A 166 -14.84 1.47 -1.28
CA LYS A 166 -16.30 1.57 -1.07
C LYS A 166 -16.70 0.93 0.26
N PRO A 167 -17.47 1.62 1.12
CA PRO A 167 -17.98 1.05 2.37
C PRO A 167 -18.88 -0.16 2.18
N ASP A 168 -19.63 -0.19 1.08
CA ASP A 168 -20.72 -1.14 0.85
C ASP A 168 -20.30 -2.41 0.09
N THR A 169 -19.04 -2.50 -0.34
CA THR A 169 -18.55 -3.68 -1.07
C THR A 169 -17.93 -4.68 -0.10
N LYS A 170 -18.34 -5.95 -0.20
CA LYS A 170 -17.73 -7.08 0.53
C LYS A 170 -16.41 -7.50 -0.11
N ARG A 171 -15.51 -6.56 -0.40
CA ARG A 171 -14.18 -6.88 -0.91
C ARG A 171 -13.26 -7.21 0.25
N HIS A 172 -12.51 -8.30 0.13
CA HIS A 172 -11.43 -8.58 1.05
C HIS A 172 -10.25 -7.65 0.74
N PHE A 173 -9.59 -7.16 1.79
CA PHE A 173 -8.44 -6.29 1.64
C PHE A 173 -7.40 -6.54 2.73
N LYS A 174 -6.13 -6.37 2.38
CA LYS A 174 -5.00 -6.40 3.30
C LYS A 174 -4.62 -4.99 3.67
N LEU A 175 -4.26 -4.80 4.93
CA LEU A 175 -3.76 -3.54 5.46
C LEU A 175 -2.35 -3.71 6.01
N LYS A 176 -1.50 -2.72 5.74
CA LYS A 176 -0.20 -2.56 6.38
C LYS A 176 -0.10 -1.16 6.97
N LYS A 177 0.05 -1.07 8.29
CA LYS A 177 0.23 0.21 8.98
C LYS A 177 1.59 0.79 8.63
N ILE A 178 1.62 2.09 8.35
CA ILE A 178 2.84 2.86 8.07
C ILE A 178 3.16 3.73 9.28
N SER A 179 2.19 4.51 9.75
CA SER A 179 2.30 5.35 10.95
C SER A 179 0.94 5.48 11.65
N ALA A 180 0.82 6.35 12.65
CA ALA A 180 -0.39 6.47 13.48
C ALA A 180 -1.68 6.63 12.66
N HIS A 181 -1.64 7.43 11.58
CA HIS A 181 -2.79 7.76 10.75
C HIS A 181 -2.70 7.20 9.33
N TRP A 182 -1.65 6.45 8.98
CA TRP A 182 -1.37 6.09 7.59
C TRP A 182 -1.24 4.59 7.40
N TYR A 183 -1.85 4.09 6.33
CA TYR A 183 -1.92 2.67 6.00
C TYR A 183 -1.76 2.47 4.50
N HIS A 184 -1.06 1.41 4.10
CA HIS A 184 -1.26 0.83 2.79
C HIS A 184 -2.46 -0.10 2.83
N ALA A 185 -3.27 -0.06 1.80
CA ALA A 185 -4.39 -0.95 1.58
C ALA A 185 -4.28 -1.61 0.22
N ARG A 186 -4.53 -2.92 0.14
CA ARG A 186 -4.65 -3.64 -1.12
C ARG A 186 -5.90 -4.51 -1.12
N ILE A 187 -6.71 -4.39 -2.16
CA ILE A 187 -7.80 -5.30 -2.44
C ILE A 187 -7.21 -6.66 -2.84
N VAL A 188 -7.70 -7.72 -2.22
CA VAL A 188 -7.37 -9.10 -2.57
C VAL A 188 -8.66 -9.77 -3.05
N GLU A 189 -8.61 -10.36 -4.23
CA GLU A 189 -9.63 -11.30 -4.67
C GLU A 189 -9.41 -12.62 -3.91
N ASP A 190 -10.51 -13.28 -3.54
CA ASP A 190 -10.47 -14.61 -2.90
C ASP A 190 -10.02 -15.69 -3.88
#